data_AF-A0A1Y5JW95-F1
#
_entry.id   AF-A0A1Y5JW95-F1
#
_cell.length_a   1.000
_cell.length_b   1.000
_cell.length_c   1.000
_cell.angle_alpha   90.00
_cell.angle_beta   90.00
_cell.angle_gamma   90.00
#
_symmetry.space_group_name_H-M   'P 1'
#
loop_
_entity.id
_entity.type
_entity.pdbx_description
1 polymer ?
#
loop_
_entity_poly.entity_id
_entity_poly.type
_entity_poly.pdbx_seq_one_letter_code
_entity_poly.pdbx_strand_id
1 'polypeptide(L)' 'MLSDYPYLDEALKKLSVHQLTITEASTQYDLPKRVIYKALRQQQSKISQQKAYLLATQKRLQQNLQTIELELANLN' A
#
# COMPACT_ATOMS: atom_id res chain seq x y z
N MET A 1 -7.03 -11.41 14.22
CA MET A 1 -8.11 -11.68 13.24
C MET A 1 -7.57 -11.92 11.82
N LEU A 2 -6.39 -12.53 11.67
CA LEU A 2 -5.90 -13.13 10.42
C LEU A 2 -5.81 -14.67 10.53
N SER A 3 -6.02 -15.19 11.74
CA SER A 3 -5.85 -16.60 12.11
C SER A 3 -6.97 -17.53 11.61
N ASP A 4 -8.14 -16.96 11.29
CA ASP A 4 -9.34 -17.75 11.01
C ASP A 4 -9.49 -18.12 9.51
N TYR A 5 -8.64 -17.54 8.64
CA TYR A 5 -8.73 -17.70 7.19
C TYR A 5 -7.34 -17.96 6.58
N PRO A 6 -6.88 -19.22 6.55
CA PRO A 6 -5.50 -19.56 6.17
C PRO A 6 -5.14 -19.20 4.72
N TYR A 7 -6.13 -19.06 3.83
CA TYR A 7 -5.91 -18.71 2.42
C TYR A 7 -6.17 -17.24 2.09
N LEU A 8 -6.45 -16.38 3.09
CA LEU A 8 -6.78 -14.98 2.85
C LEU A 8 -5.65 -14.24 2.13
N ASP A 9 -4.39 -14.45 2.53
CA ASP A 9 -3.24 -13.78 1.90
C ASP A 9 -3.03 -14.22 0.46
N GLU A 10 -3.21 -15.51 0.15
CA GLU A 10 -3.13 -16.03 -1.22
C GLU A 10 -4.25 -15.46 -2.10
N ALA A 11 -5.49 -15.45 -1.58
CA ALA A 11 -6.64 -14.90 -2.28
C ALA A 11 -6.44 -13.40 -2.58
N LEU A 12 -5.96 -12.62 -1.62
CA LEU A 12 -5.64 -11.20 -1.81
C LEU A 12 -4.52 -11.00 -2.83
N LYS A 13 -3.49 -11.86 -2.85
CA LYS A 13 -2.44 -11.82 -3.86
C LYS A 13 -3.02 -12.02 -5.26
N LYS A 14 -3.86 -13.05 -5.48
CA LYS A 14 -4.49 -13.30 -6.78
C LYS A 14 -5.46 -12.20 -7.21
N LEU A 15 -6.17 -11.58 -6.27
CA LEU A 15 -7.00 -10.40 -6.52
C LEU A 15 -6.15 -9.20 -6.97
N SER A 16 -4.99 -8.98 -6.34
CA SER A 16 -4.12 -7.83 -6.65
C SER A 16 -3.52 -7.85 -8.06
N VAL A 17 -3.36 -9.05 -8.64
CA VAL A 17 -2.84 -9.25 -10.01
C VAL A 17 -3.95 -9.55 -11.02
N HIS A 18 -5.21 -9.27 -10.67
CA HIS A 18 -6.39 -9.51 -11.51
C HIS A 18 -6.56 -10.95 -12.01
N GLN A 19 -5.98 -11.93 -11.30
CA GLN A 19 -6.16 -13.36 -11.63
C GLN A 19 -7.52 -13.88 -11.18
N LEU A 20 -8.14 -13.25 -10.18
CA LEU A 20 -9.48 -13.57 -9.69
C LEU A 20 -10.27 -12.29 -9.45
N THR A 21 -11.58 -12.37 -9.58
CA THR A 21 -12.54 -11.42 -9.03
C THR A 21 -12.83 -11.74 -7.57
N ILE A 22 -13.42 -10.78 -6.83
CA ILE A 22 -13.80 -10.99 -5.42
C ILE A 22 -14.81 -12.16 -5.28
N THR A 23 -15.70 -12.33 -6.25
CA THR A 23 -16.66 -13.45 -6.24
C THR A 23 -15.95 -14.78 -6.45
N GLU A 24 -15.03 -14.88 -7.40
CA GLU A 24 -14.27 -16.11 -7.64
C GLU A 24 -13.37 -16.46 -6.46
N ALA A 25 -12.68 -15.48 -5.87
CA ALA A 25 -11.87 -15.68 -4.68
C ALA A 25 -12.71 -16.12 -3.46
N SER A 26 -13.92 -15.56 -3.31
CA SER A 26 -14.86 -15.96 -2.26
C SER A 26 -15.29 -17.41 -2.40
N THR A 27 -15.61 -17.85 -3.63
CA THR A 27 -16.01 -19.23 -3.90
C THR A 27 -14.83 -20.20 -3.80
N GLN A 28 -13.69 -19.87 -4.42
CA GLN A 28 -12.54 -20.77 -4.52
C GLN A 28 -11.88 -21.06 -3.17
N TYR A 29 -11.86 -20.08 -2.27
CA TYR A 29 -11.19 -20.19 -0.98
C TYR A 29 -12.15 -20.29 0.21
N ASP A 30 -13.46 -20.44 -0.05
CA ASP A 30 -14.52 -20.43 0.96
C ASP A 30 -14.42 -19.24 1.94
N LEU A 31 -14.18 -18.06 1.37
CA LEU A 31 -13.99 -16.83 2.12
C LEU A 31 -15.25 -15.97 2.03
N PRO A 32 -15.80 -15.48 3.15
CA PRO A 32 -16.89 -14.51 3.09
C PRO A 32 -16.43 -13.23 2.37
N LYS A 33 -17.19 -12.77 1.37
CA LYS A 33 -16.86 -11.53 0.62
C LYS A 33 -16.54 -10.35 1.53
N ARG A 34 -17.27 -10.21 2.66
CA ARG A 34 -17.04 -9.16 3.67
C ARG A 34 -15.61 -9.17 4.23
N VAL A 35 -15.04 -10.35 4.46
CA VAL A 35 -13.65 -10.53 4.94
C VAL A 35 -12.67 -10.02 3.89
N ILE A 36 -12.87 -10.43 2.63
CA ILE A 36 -12.05 -9.98 1.49
C ILE A 36 -12.10 -8.46 1.36
N TYR A 37 -13.29 -7.85 1.33
CA TYR A 37 -13.45 -6.40 1.25
C TYR A 37 -12.81 -5.65 2.43
N LYS A 38 -12.89 -6.20 3.65
CA LYS A 38 -12.26 -5.60 4.83
C LYS A 38 -10.74 -5.63 4.68
N ALA A 39 -10.17 -6.76 4.28
CA ALA A 39 -8.74 -6.93 4.13
C ALA A 39 -8.18 -6.04 3.01
N LEU A 40 -8.85 -5.97 1.85
CA LEU A 40 -8.48 -5.06 0.76
C LEU A 40 -8.48 -3.59 1.21
N ARG A 41 -9.48 -3.16 1.98
CA ARG A 41 -9.51 -1.79 2.54
C ARG A 41 -8.36 -1.52 3.50
N GLN A 42 -8.01 -2.48 4.34
CA GLN A 42 -6.88 -2.36 5.25
C GLN A 42 -5.55 -2.25 4.49
N GLN A 43 -5.35 -3.09 3.48
CA GLN A 43 -4.17 -3.04 2.62
C GLN A 43 -4.08 -1.71 1.88
N GLN A 44 -5.18 -1.22 1.29
CA GLN A 44 -5.23 0.07 0.61
C GLN A 44 -4.89 1.22 1.57
N SER A 45 -5.42 1.22 2.78
CA SER A 45 -5.11 2.23 3.80
C SER A 45 -3.61 2.25 4.13
N LYS A 46 -2.99 1.08 4.30
CA LYS A 46 -1.56 0.96 4.59
C LYS A 46 -0.71 1.49 3.44
N ILE A 47 -1.05 1.13 2.20
CA ILE A 47 -0.36 1.63 1.00
C ILE A 47 -0.49 3.15 0.90
N SER A 48 -1.68 3.70 1.12
CA SER A 48 -1.91 5.15 1.08
C SER A 48 -1.08 5.90 2.13
N GLN A 49 -0.99 5.37 3.36
CA GLN A 49 -0.15 5.96 4.42
C GLN A 49 1.34 5.94 4.05
N GLN A 50 1.84 4.81 3.53
CA GLN A 50 3.22 4.69 3.09
C GLN A 50 3.53 5.66 1.94
N LYS A 51 2.63 5.77 0.96
CA LYS A 51 2.76 6.72 -0.15
C LYS A 51 2.80 8.17 0.34
N ALA A 52 1.92 8.55 1.27
CA ALA A 52 1.91 9.89 1.85
C ALA A 52 3.24 10.21 2.55
N TYR A 53 3.78 9.26 3.33
CA TYR A 53 5.07 9.40 3.98
C TYR A 53 6.23 9.57 2.98
N LEU A 54 6.25 8.77 1.91
CA LEU A 54 7.27 8.86 0.86
C LEU A 54 7.23 10.22 0.16
N LEU A 55 6.05 10.73 -0.19
CA LEU A 55 5.88 12.04 -0.80
C LEU A 55 6.34 13.18 0.12
N ALA A 56 6.00 13.11 1.41
CA ALA A 56 6.45 14.09 2.39
C ALA A 56 7.98 14.09 2.55
N THR A 57 8.58 12.90 2.55
CA THR A 57 10.04 12.73 2.62
C THR A 57 10.73 13.27 1.37
N GLN A 58 10.21 12.96 0.18
CA GLN A 58 10.71 13.48 -1.09
C GLN A 58 10.71 15.01 -1.11
N LYS A 59 9.62 15.64 -0.67
CA LYS A 59 9.52 17.10 -0.59
C LYS A 59 10.57 17.68 0.35
N ARG A 60 10.77 17.08 1.52
CA ARG A 60 11.80 17.53 2.49
C ARG A 60 13.21 17.42 1.91
N LEU A 61 13.52 16.31 1.23
CA LEU A 61 14.82 16.12 0.59
C LEU A 61 15.08 17.16 -0.51
N GLN A 62 14.07 17.48 -1.33
CA GLN A 62 14.16 18.53 -2.34
C GLN A 62 14.41 19.90 -1.73
N GLN A 63 13.72 20.24 -0.64
CA GLN A 63 13.92 21.49 0.08
C GLN A 63 15.34 21.59 0.66
N ASN A 64 15.82 20.53 1.32
CA ASN A 64 17.17 20.49 1.87
C ASN A 64 18.24 20.65 0.78
N LEU A 65 18.05 20.00 -0.37
CA LEU A 65 18.96 20.11 -1.50
C LEU A 65 19.03 21.55 -2.02
N GLN A 66 17.88 22.20 -2.20
CA GLN A 66 17.82 23.61 -2.61
C GLN A 66 18.52 24.53 -1.60
N THR A 67 18.35 24.28 -0.30
CA THR A 67 19.04 25.05 0.74
C THR A 67 20.56 24.89 0.63
N ILE A 68 21.06 23.66 0.48
CA ILE A 68 22.49 23.39 0.33
C ILE A 68 23.04 24.05 -0.94
N GLU A 69 22.32 23.98 -2.06
CA GLU A 69 22.71 24.64 -3.32
C GLU A 69 22.83 26.16 -3.16
N LEU A 70 21.91 26.79 -2.44
CA LEU A 70 21.97 28.23 -2.14
C LEU A 70 23.13 28.58 -1.20
N GLU A 71 23.37 27.79 -0.16
CA GLU A 71 24.49 27.98 0.76
C GLU A 71 25.82 27.90 0.01
N LEU A 72 26.00 26.90 -0.87
CA LEU A 72 27.18 26.76 -1.70
C LEU A 72 27.35 27.92 -2.69
N ALA A 73 26.25 28.41 -3.28
CA ALA A 73 26.30 29.55 -4.19
C ALA A 73 26.73 30.85 -3.48
N ASN A 74 26.37 31.02 -2.20
CA ASN A 74 26.73 32.21 -1.42
C ASN A 74 28.14 32.15 -0.80
N LEU A 75 28.81 30.99 -0.84
CA LEU A 75 30.18 30.80 -0.37
C LEU A 75 31.24 31.07 -1.45
N ASN A 76 30.83 31.14 -2.72
CA ASN A 76 31.67 31.53 -3.87
C ASN A 76 31.49 33.00 -4.22
#